data_AF-A0A5C9B9X9-F1
#
_entry.id   AF-A0A5C9B9X9-F1
#
_cell.length_a   1.000
_cell.length_b   1.000
_cell.length_c   1.000
_cell.angle_alpha   90.00
_cell.angle_beta   90.00
_cell.angle_gamma   90.00
#
_symmetry.space_group_name_H-M   'P 1'
#
loop_
_entity.id
_entity.type
_entity.pdbx_description
1 polymer ?
#
loop_
_entity_poly.entity_id
_entity_poly.type
_entity_poly.pdbx_seq_one_letter_code
_entity_poly.pdbx_strand_id
1 'polypeptide(L)'
;MGVPFAAAFYAPDEASANKAIDAVWTRIEHLNSLMSDYDSTSELMQLCRDSGPDKPIRVSPELFRVLSKSVEVSELSDGAFDVSVGPL
;
A
#
# COMPACT_ATOMS: atom_id res chain seq x y z
N MET A 1 -6.31 -4.01 -3.82
CA MET A 1 -7.47 -3.79 -2.92
C MET A 1 -8.76 -4.21 -3.65
N GLY A 2 -9.55 -5.13 -3.09
CA GLY A 2 -10.73 -5.71 -3.78
C GLY A 2 -11.95 -5.91 -2.88
N VAL A 3 -12.02 -5.18 -1.77
CA VAL A 3 -13.12 -5.24 -0.80
C VAL A 3 -13.82 -3.88 -0.71
N PRO A 4 -15.12 -3.83 -0.36
CA PRO A 4 -15.84 -2.57 -0.19
C PRO A 4 -15.19 -1.69 0.88
N PHE A 5 -14.99 -0.42 0.56
CA PHE A 5 -14.59 0.62 1.51
C PHE A 5 -15.80 1.49 1.85
N ALA A 6 -15.96 1.79 3.13
CA ALA A 6 -16.99 2.70 3.62
C ALA A 6 -16.35 3.81 4.45
N ALA A 7 -16.74 5.05 4.18
CA ALA A 7 -16.37 6.22 4.96
C ALA A 7 -17.62 7.09 5.17
N ALA A 8 -17.74 7.66 6.37
CA ALA A 8 -18.82 8.58 6.71
C ALA A 8 -18.22 9.90 7.19
N PHE A 9 -18.80 11.02 6.72
CA PHE A 9 -18.32 12.36 7.02
C PHE A 9 -19.44 13.18 7.65
N TYR A 10 -19.07 13.96 8.66
CA TYR A 10 -19.92 15.00 9.23
C TYR A 10 -19.33 16.35 8.84
N ALA A 11 -20.06 17.11 8.03
CA ALA A 11 -19.62 18.40 7.52
C ALA A 11 -20.76 19.44 7.63
N PRO A 12 -20.43 20.75 7.66
CA PRO A 12 -21.43 21.81 7.71
C PRO A 12 -22.36 21.86 6.49
N ASP A 13 -21.91 21.34 5.35
CA ASP A 13 -22.62 21.35 4.09
C ASP A 13 -22.20 20.18 3.19
N GLU A 14 -23.04 19.89 2.19
CA GLU A 14 -22.84 18.78 1.24
C GLU A 14 -21.57 18.94 0.40
N ALA A 15 -21.24 20.16 -0.03
CA ALA A 15 -20.07 20.39 -0.89
C ALA A 15 -18.76 20.08 -0.15
N SER A 16 -18.70 20.45 1.14
CA SER A 16 -17.59 20.10 2.03
C SER A 16 -17.46 18.59 2.24
N ALA A 17 -18.58 17.87 2.39
CA ALA A 17 -18.58 16.41 2.50
C ALA A 17 -18.13 15.72 1.21
N ASN A 18 -18.64 16.18 0.05
CA ASN A 18 -18.28 15.64 -1.27
C ASN A 18 -16.79 15.83 -1.56
N LYS A 19 -16.24 17.02 -1.25
CA LYS A 19 -14.80 17.27 -1.38
C LYS A 19 -13.96 16.32 -0.51
N ALA A 20 -14.44 15.97 0.68
CA ALA A 20 -13.72 15.06 1.58
C ALA A 20 -13.71 13.61 1.04
N ILE A 21 -14.84 13.10 0.54
CA ILE A 21 -14.89 11.75 -0.04
C ILE A 21 -14.06 11.66 -1.33
N ASP A 22 -14.05 12.69 -2.18
CA ASP A 22 -13.21 12.72 -3.40
C ASP A 22 -11.72 12.64 -3.07
N ALA A 23 -11.29 13.34 -2.01
CA ALA A 23 -9.91 13.28 -1.53
C ALA A 23 -9.55 11.90 -0.96
N VAL A 24 -10.48 11.27 -0.25
CA VAL A 24 -10.30 9.89 0.26
C VAL A 24 -10.18 8.90 -0.89
N TRP A 25 -11.03 8.97 -1.91
CA TRP A 25 -10.91 8.09 -3.08
C TRP A 25 -9.62 8.29 -3.84
N THR A 26 -9.25 9.53 -4.11
CA THR A 26 -7.97 9.83 -4.77
C THR A 26 -6.80 9.22 -3.99
N ARG A 27 -6.83 9.29 -2.65
CA ARG A 27 -5.76 8.69 -1.83
C ARG A 27 -5.77 7.17 -1.84
N ILE A 28 -6.94 6.54 -1.80
CA ILE A 28 -7.08 5.07 -1.84
C ILE A 28 -6.60 4.52 -3.18
N GLU A 29 -7.01 5.14 -4.29
CA GLU A 29 -6.55 4.77 -5.63
C GLU A 29 -5.03 4.89 -5.76
N HIS A 30 -4.47 5.98 -5.26
CA HIS A 30 -3.02 6.17 -5.24
C HIS A 30 -2.30 5.10 -4.41
N LEU A 31 -2.78 4.79 -3.20
CA LEU A 31 -2.17 3.72 -2.39
C LEU A 31 -2.31 2.35 -3.07
N ASN A 32 -3.44 2.09 -3.74
CA ASN A 32 -3.62 0.86 -4.49
C ASN A 32 -2.64 0.74 -5.67
N SER A 33 -2.36 1.84 -6.40
CA SER A 33 -1.36 1.82 -7.48
C SER A 33 0.08 1.62 -6.97
N LEU A 34 0.35 1.90 -5.69
CA LEU A 34 1.65 1.59 -5.09
C LEU A 34 1.73 0.16 -4.54
N MET A 35 0.68 -0.32 -3.87
CA MET A 35 0.77 -1.48 -2.96
C MET A 35 0.00 -2.72 -3.40
N SER A 36 -0.72 -2.69 -4.52
CA SER A 36 -1.49 -3.85 -5.00
C SER A 36 -0.56 -4.99 -5.45
N ASP A 37 -0.74 -6.17 -4.88
CA ASP A 37 -0.10 -7.43 -5.30
C ASP A 37 -0.84 -8.13 -6.47
N TYR A 38 -2.04 -7.66 -6.83
CA TYR A 38 -2.82 -8.15 -7.97
C TYR A 38 -2.61 -7.34 -9.25
N ASP A 39 -2.20 -6.08 -9.13
CA ASP A 39 -1.99 -5.19 -10.29
C ASP A 39 -0.52 -5.28 -10.73
N SER A 40 -0.28 -5.86 -11.90
CA SER A 40 1.07 -6.04 -12.44
C SER A 40 1.80 -4.73 -12.75
N THR A 41 1.05 -3.61 -12.82
CA THR A 41 1.58 -2.27 -13.03
C THR A 41 1.86 -1.53 -11.72
N SER A 42 1.50 -2.09 -10.57
CA SER A 42 1.75 -1.45 -9.28
C SER A 42 3.24 -1.30 -8.98
N GLU A 43 3.61 -0.31 -8.17
CA GLU A 43 5.01 -0.12 -7.76
C GLU A 43 5.56 -1.37 -7.05
N LEU A 44 4.76 -2.02 -6.18
CA LEU A 44 5.13 -3.26 -5.52
C LEU A 44 5.45 -4.38 -6.52
N MET A 45 4.60 -4.60 -7.53
CA MET A 45 4.84 -5.66 -8.51
C MET A 45 6.03 -5.35 -9.43
N GLN A 46 6.29 -4.07 -9.71
CA GLN A 46 7.52 -3.65 -10.39
C GLN A 46 8.76 -3.95 -9.54
N LEU A 47 8.73 -3.62 -8.24
CA LEU A 47 9.80 -3.96 -7.30
C LEU A 47 10.07 -5.47 -7.28
N CYS A 48 9.02 -6.30 -7.17
CA CYS A 48 9.16 -7.75 -7.17
C CYS A 48 9.83 -8.27 -8.45
N ARG A 49 9.37 -7.84 -9.64
CA ARG A 49 9.96 -8.27 -10.92
C ARG A 49 11.42 -7.85 -11.08
N ASP A 50 11.76 -6.63 -10.67
CA ASP A 50 13.04 -6.03 -10.98
C ASP A 50 14.10 -6.31 -9.89
N SER A 51 13.68 -6.87 -8.75
CA SER A 51 14.52 -7.23 -7.61
C SER A 51 15.63 -8.24 -7.96
N GLY A 52 16.73 -8.19 -7.19
CA GLY A 52 17.84 -9.12 -7.34
C GLY A 52 18.98 -8.84 -6.37
N PRO A 53 19.94 -9.76 -6.23
CA PRO A 53 21.12 -9.57 -5.38
C PRO A 53 21.87 -8.28 -5.73
N ASP A 54 22.31 -7.55 -4.71
CA ASP A 54 23.13 -6.33 -4.82
C ASP A 54 22.53 -5.22 -5.70
N LYS A 55 21.21 -5.23 -5.90
CA LYS A 55 20.48 -4.27 -6.73
C LYS A 55 19.47 -3.48 -5.89
N PRO A 56 19.90 -2.41 -5.19
CA PRO A 56 18.96 -1.54 -4.48
C PRO A 56 18.05 -0.84 -5.49
N ILE A 57 16.74 -0.92 -5.26
CA ILE A 57 15.72 -0.27 -6.09
C ILE A 57 15.08 0.85 -5.28
N ARG A 58 15.05 2.05 -5.87
CA ARG A 58 14.34 3.17 -5.27
C ARG A 58 12.84 2.96 -5.41
N VAL A 59 12.13 3.13 -4.31
CA VAL A 59 10.67 3.11 -4.25
C VAL A 59 10.14 4.40 -3.63
N SER A 60 8.83 4.61 -3.69
CA SER A 60 8.14 5.71 -3.03
C SER A 60 8.35 5.68 -1.51
N PRO A 61 8.36 6.85 -0.85
CA PRO A 61 8.46 6.92 0.61
C PRO A 61 7.36 6.12 1.32
N GLU A 62 6.15 6.08 0.75
CA GLU A 62 5.04 5.32 1.32
C GLU A 62 5.23 3.82 1.24
N LEU A 63 5.63 3.28 0.08
CA LEU A 63 5.93 1.85 -0.04
C LEU A 63 7.10 1.47 0.87
N PHE A 64 8.16 2.30 0.91
CA PHE A 64 9.30 2.08 1.81
C PHE A 64 8.87 2.04 3.28
N ARG A 65 7.99 2.95 3.71
CA ARG A 65 7.49 2.99 5.08
C ARG A 65 6.75 1.72 5.47
N VAL A 66 5.87 1.22 4.58
CA VAL A 66 5.12 -0.01 4.84
C VAL A 66 6.05 -1.21 4.90
N LEU A 67 6.96 -1.37 3.92
CA LEU A 67 7.93 -2.46 3.91
C LEU A 67 8.86 -2.44 5.13
N SER A 68 9.32 -1.27 5.54
CA SER A 68 10.15 -1.12 6.74
C SER A 68 9.40 -1.59 7.99
N LYS A 69 8.11 -1.23 8.10
CA LYS A 69 7.27 -1.70 9.22
C LYS A 69 7.01 -3.19 9.16
N SER A 70 6.84 -3.74 7.96
CA SER A 70 6.66 -5.18 7.75
C SER A 70 7.88 -5.98 8.23
N VAL A 71 9.10 -5.50 7.97
CA VAL A 71 10.33 -6.12 8.49
C VAL A 71 10.36 -6.08 10.01
N GLU A 72 10.07 -4.92 10.62
CA GLU A 72 10.01 -4.79 12.08
C GLU A 72 8.98 -5.75 12.71
N VAL A 73 7.80 -5.89 12.11
CA VAL A 73 6.77 -6.81 12.59
C VAL A 73 7.19 -8.26 12.42
N SER A 74 7.91 -8.58 11.33
CA SER A 74 8.47 -9.93 11.12
C SER A 74 9.42 -10.30 12.25
N GLU A 75 10.36 -9.41 12.59
CA GLU A 75 11.30 -9.59 13.69
C GLU A 75 10.60 -9.74 15.05
N LEU A 76 9.62 -8.89 15.34
CA LEU A 76 8.84 -8.94 16.59
C LEU A 76 8.00 -10.21 16.73
N SER A 77 7.71 -10.87 15.61
CA SER A 77 6.87 -12.07 15.55
C SER A 77 7.68 -13.37 15.42
N ASP A 78 9.01 -13.30 15.54
CA ASP A 78 9.92 -14.43 15.26
C ASP A 78 9.63 -15.10 13.89
N GLY A 79 9.29 -14.28 12.89
CA GLY A 79 8.99 -14.72 11.52
C GLY A 79 7.58 -15.27 11.30
N ALA A 80 6.69 -15.23 12.30
CA ALA A 80 5.28 -15.65 12.12
C ALA A 80 4.53 -14.74 11.12
N PHE A 81 4.92 -13.47 11.04
CA PHE A 81 4.57 -12.58 9.94
C PHE A 81 5.75 -12.50 8.96
N ASP A 82 5.53 -12.80 7.69
CA ASP A 82 6.53 -12.69 6.63
C ASP A 82 5.92 -12.05 5.37
N VAL A 83 6.38 -10.84 5.07
CA VAL A 83 5.94 -10.07 3.89
C VAL A 83 6.50 -10.61 2.57
N SER A 84 7.50 -11.50 2.63
CA SER A 84 8.17 -12.11 1.48
C SER A 84 7.69 -13.53 1.16
N VAL A 85 6.68 -14.03 1.87
CA VAL A 85 6.16 -15.41 1.81
C VAL A 85 5.56 -15.81 0.45
N GLY A 86 5.34 -14.86 -0.47
CA GLY A 86 4.64 -15.07 -1.74
C GLY A 86 5.07 -16.27 -2.61
N PRO A 87 6.36 -16.68 -2.67
CA PRO A 87 6.79 -17.83 -3.46
C PRO A 87 6.47 -19.23 -2.89
N LEU A 88 5.99 -19.34 -1.64
CA LEU A 88 5.77 -20.63 -0.95
C LEU A 88 4.53 -21.40 -1.41
#